data_AF-A0AAD6HK41-F1
#
_entry.id   AF-A0AAD6HK41-F1
#
_cell.length_a   1.000
_cell.length_b   1.000
_cell.length_c   1.000
_cell.angle_alpha   90.00
_cell.angle_beta   90.00
_cell.angle_gamma   90.00
#
_symmetry.space_group_name_H-M   'P 1'
#
loop_
_entity.id
_entity.type
_entity.pdbx_description
1 polymer ?
#
loop_
_entity_poly.entity_id
_entity_poly.type
_entity_poly.pdbx_seq_one_letter_code
_entity_poly.pdbx_strand_id
1 'polypeptide(L)'
;MYRIKTPKGGQNYWVPILANPDIVEHYSENVVDTLHKKNLLLLGEDRYLSTLMLRTFPKRKQIFVPQAVCKTVVPDKFMVLLSQRRRWINSTVHNLFELVLVRDLCGTFCFSMQFVIFIELVGTLVLPAAISFTIYVVVSSIVKKPVQIIPLVLLGLILGLPGVLIVVTAHRLVYVLWMIIYIFSLPVWNFVLPMYAFWKFDDFSWGDTRKTDGEKDKGHGGAEGEFDSTQITMKRWRDFETERRRRMSAAWPQAPMNGYSHHDMY
;
A
#
# COMPACT_ATOMS: atom_id res chain seq x y z
N MET A 1 0.34 18.63 10.89
CA MET A 1 0.69 18.32 12.29
C MET A 1 0.17 16.92 12.63
N TYR A 2 1.05 15.92 12.72
CA TYR A 2 0.64 14.53 13.02
C TYR A 2 0.27 14.42 14.50
N ARG A 3 -0.89 13.86 14.81
CA ARG A 3 -1.37 13.73 16.20
C ARG A 3 -1.19 12.30 16.69
N ILE A 4 -0.11 12.07 17.44
CA ILE A 4 0.21 10.76 18.03
C ILE A 4 -0.73 10.44 19.21
N LYS A 5 -1.12 11.46 19.98
CA LYS A 5 -2.07 11.37 21.11
C LYS A 5 -3.06 12.53 21.09
N THR A 6 -4.27 12.30 21.62
CA THR A 6 -5.32 13.31 21.72
C THR A 6 -5.89 13.38 23.13
N PRO A 7 -6.26 14.56 23.64
CA PRO A 7 -7.05 14.64 24.87
C PRO A 7 -8.46 14.10 24.59
N LYS A 8 -9.06 13.41 25.56
CA LYS A 8 -10.46 12.93 25.53
C LYS A 8 -11.11 13.22 26.89
N GLY A 9 -12.00 14.22 26.96
CA GLY A 9 -12.75 14.54 28.18
C GLY A 9 -11.87 15.10 29.33
N GLY A 10 -12.47 15.25 30.52
CA GLY A 10 -11.90 15.95 31.69
C GLY A 10 -10.50 15.50 32.16
N GLN A 11 -9.86 16.39 32.94
CA GLN A 11 -8.51 16.37 33.52
C GLN A 11 -7.55 15.25 33.02
N ASN A 12 -6.66 15.66 32.10
CA ASN A 12 -5.39 14.98 31.77
C ASN A 12 -5.46 13.56 31.17
N TYR A 13 -6.62 13.11 30.68
CA TYR A 13 -6.73 11.83 29.98
C TYR A 13 -6.36 11.96 28.48
N TRP A 14 -5.31 11.25 28.07
CA TRP A 14 -4.79 11.23 26.71
C TRP A 14 -4.96 9.86 26.08
N VAL A 15 -5.57 9.81 24.90
CA VAL A 15 -5.71 8.58 24.12
C VAL A 15 -4.58 8.53 23.08
N PRO A 16 -3.73 7.48 23.09
CA PRO A 16 -2.82 7.22 21.98
C PRO A 16 -3.64 6.83 20.76
N ILE A 17 -3.40 7.47 19.61
CA ILE A 17 -4.20 7.25 18.42
C ILE A 17 -3.83 5.91 17.76
N LEU A 18 -2.54 5.72 17.44
CA LEU A 18 -2.07 4.50 16.77
C LEU A 18 -1.93 3.32 17.72
N ALA A 19 -1.52 3.56 18.97
CA ALA A 19 -1.37 2.53 20.00
C ALA A 19 -2.65 2.40 20.86
N ASN A 20 -3.81 2.68 20.29
CA ASN A 20 -5.08 2.45 20.95
C ASN A 20 -5.29 0.93 21.11
N PRO A 21 -5.69 0.41 22.30
CA PRO A 21 -5.92 -1.01 22.51
C PRO A 21 -6.85 -1.65 21.46
N ASP A 22 -7.93 -0.96 21.07
CA ASP A 22 -8.90 -1.46 20.09
C ASP A 22 -8.26 -1.66 18.69
N ILE A 23 -7.28 -0.83 18.33
CA ILE A 23 -6.54 -0.97 17.07
C ILE A 23 -5.48 -2.06 17.20
N VAL A 24 -4.71 -2.03 18.29
CA VAL A 24 -3.61 -2.98 18.51
C VAL A 24 -4.15 -4.41 18.58
N GLU A 25 -5.29 -4.64 19.23
CA GLU A 25 -5.91 -5.96 19.33
C GLU A 25 -6.23 -6.55 17.95
N HIS A 26 -6.82 -5.77 17.04
CA HIS A 26 -7.10 -6.22 15.68
C HIS A 26 -5.86 -6.29 14.78
N TYR A 27 -4.87 -5.43 15.03
CA TYR A 27 -3.68 -5.33 14.18
C TYR A 27 -2.56 -6.31 14.58
N SER A 28 -2.58 -6.83 15.81
CA SER A 28 -1.56 -7.75 16.36
C SER A 28 -1.94 -9.23 16.24
N GLU A 29 -2.92 -9.56 15.40
CA GLU A 29 -3.30 -10.95 15.15
C GLU A 29 -2.19 -11.69 14.39
N ASN A 30 -1.50 -12.60 15.09
CA ASN A 30 -0.41 -13.39 14.52
C ASN A 30 -0.90 -14.67 13.82
N VAL A 31 -2.11 -15.14 14.14
CA VAL A 31 -2.69 -16.35 13.57
C VAL A 31 -3.58 -15.98 12.38
N VAL A 32 -3.01 -16.06 11.19
CA VAL A 32 -3.64 -15.62 9.93
C VAL A 32 -4.01 -16.81 9.04
N ASP A 33 -5.04 -17.55 9.43
CA ASP A 33 -5.40 -18.80 8.72
C ASP A 33 -6.19 -18.58 7.43
N THR A 34 -6.91 -17.46 7.32
CA THR A 34 -7.81 -17.21 6.19
C THR A 34 -7.12 -16.40 5.09
N LEU A 35 -7.52 -16.63 3.85
CA LEU A 35 -7.10 -15.83 2.68
C LEU A 35 -7.32 -14.33 2.92
N HIS A 36 -8.43 -13.98 3.57
CA HIS A 36 -8.78 -12.61 3.88
C HIS A 36 -7.83 -11.99 4.90
N LYS A 37 -7.58 -12.65 6.04
CA LYS A 37 -6.65 -12.17 7.07
C LYS A 37 -5.22 -12.06 6.54
N LYS A 38 -4.75 -13.05 5.77
CA LYS A 38 -3.42 -12.99 5.13
C LYS A 38 -3.29 -11.79 4.18
N ASN A 39 -4.30 -11.52 3.36
CA ASN A 39 -4.28 -10.35 2.48
C ASN A 39 -4.30 -9.01 3.24
N LEU A 40 -5.01 -8.94 4.37
CA LEU A 40 -5.04 -7.72 5.19
C LEU A 40 -3.75 -7.49 5.98
N LEU A 41 -3.27 -8.50 6.70
CA LEU A 41 -2.21 -8.35 7.70
C LEU A 41 -0.80 -8.61 7.14
N LEU A 42 -0.66 -9.41 6.07
CA LEU A 42 0.64 -9.71 5.47
C LEU A 42 0.93 -8.92 4.20
N LEU A 43 -0.10 -8.45 3.48
CA LEU A 43 0.07 -7.85 2.15
C LEU A 43 -0.40 -6.38 2.07
N GLY A 44 -1.41 -6.01 2.87
CA GLY A 44 -2.09 -4.72 2.80
C GLY A 44 -2.23 -4.03 4.16
N GLU A 45 -1.27 -4.25 5.05
CA GLU A 45 -1.33 -3.84 6.45
C GLU A 45 -1.48 -2.32 6.60
N ASP A 46 -0.85 -1.55 5.72
CA ASP A 46 -0.92 -0.08 5.71
C ASP A 46 -2.34 0.42 5.43
N ARG A 47 -3.01 -0.20 4.45
CA ARG A 47 -4.40 0.15 4.10
C ARG A 47 -5.34 -0.30 5.21
N TYR A 48 -5.13 -1.50 5.76
CA TYR A 48 -5.97 -2.06 6.80
C TYR A 48 -5.93 -1.21 8.07
N LEU A 49 -4.75 -0.70 8.44
CA LEU A 49 -4.61 0.26 9.54
C LEU A 49 -5.47 1.51 9.32
N SER A 50 -5.52 2.03 8.09
CA SER A 50 -6.34 3.21 7.78
C SER A 50 -7.83 2.92 7.94
N THR A 51 -8.28 1.72 7.55
CA THR A 51 -9.66 1.25 7.74
C THR A 51 -10.01 1.08 9.22
N LEU A 52 -9.12 0.46 10.01
CA LEU A 52 -9.29 0.36 11.47
C LEU A 52 -9.38 1.74 12.12
N MET A 53 -8.53 2.68 11.71
CA MET A 53 -8.54 4.05 12.22
C MET A 53 -9.86 4.78 11.94
N LEU A 54 -10.44 4.60 10.75
CA LEU A 54 -11.75 5.17 10.41
C LEU A 54 -12.88 4.54 11.24
N ARG A 55 -12.80 3.23 11.48
CA ARG A 55 -13.77 2.48 12.28
C ARG A 55 -13.71 2.82 13.77
N THR A 56 -12.52 2.90 14.36
CA THR A 56 -12.32 3.19 15.79
C THR A 56 -12.57 4.67 16.12
N PHE A 57 -12.27 5.57 15.19
CA PHE A 57 -12.39 7.02 15.40
C PHE A 57 -13.28 7.72 14.36
N PRO A 58 -14.60 7.41 14.31
CA PRO A 58 -15.50 7.93 13.27
C PRO A 58 -15.64 9.46 13.30
N LYS A 59 -15.44 10.08 14.46
CA LYS A 59 -15.49 11.55 14.63
C LYS A 59 -14.17 12.26 14.26
N ARG A 60 -13.14 11.52 13.83
CA ARG A 60 -11.83 12.06 13.44
C ARG A 60 -11.65 11.98 11.94
N LYS A 61 -10.84 12.90 11.40
CA LYS A 61 -10.54 12.98 9.98
C LYS A 61 -9.09 12.61 9.73
N GLN A 62 -8.87 11.74 8.75
CA GLN A 62 -7.58 11.56 8.12
C GLN A 62 -7.40 12.69 7.10
N ILE A 63 -6.24 13.33 7.11
CA ILE A 63 -5.98 14.54 6.31
C ILE A 63 -4.78 14.28 5.42
N PHE A 64 -4.93 14.55 4.14
CA PHE A 64 -3.82 14.59 3.20
C PHE A 64 -3.01 15.87 3.40
N VAL A 65 -1.71 15.73 3.64
CA VAL A 65 -0.78 16.86 3.82
C VAL A 65 0.10 16.94 2.57
N PRO A 66 -0.12 17.90 1.65
CA PRO A 66 0.63 17.96 0.38
C PRO A 66 2.13 18.24 0.57
N GLN A 67 2.51 18.81 1.71
CA GLN A 67 3.91 19.07 2.06
C GLN A 67 4.65 17.79 2.51
N ALA A 68 3.93 16.70 2.82
CA ALA A 68 4.55 15.44 3.21
C ALA A 68 5.05 14.71 1.96
N VAL A 69 6.38 14.72 1.76
CA VAL A 69 7.03 14.10 0.59
C VAL A 69 7.70 12.79 1.01
N CYS A 70 7.35 11.70 0.33
CA CYS A 70 8.04 10.42 0.43
C CYS A 70 8.77 10.16 -0.89
N LYS A 71 10.06 9.81 -0.82
CA LYS A 71 10.84 9.36 -1.99
C LYS A 71 10.91 7.85 -1.96
N THR A 72 10.60 7.22 -3.09
CA THR A 72 10.69 5.78 -3.25
C THR A 72 11.41 5.44 -4.54
N VAL A 73 11.98 4.23 -4.61
CA VAL A 73 12.61 3.69 -5.80
C VAL A 73 11.57 2.86 -6.54
N VAL A 74 11.40 3.14 -7.84
CA VAL A 74 10.51 2.38 -8.70
C VAL A 74 11.19 1.06 -9.10
N PRO A 75 10.46 -0.05 -9.24
CA PRO A 75 11.04 -1.29 -9.75
C PRO A 75 11.71 -1.10 -11.12
N ASP A 76 12.92 -1.63 -11.24
CA ASP A 76 13.71 -1.68 -12.46
C ASP A 76 13.44 -2.95 -13.28
N LYS A 77 12.99 -4.03 -12.62
CA LYS A 77 12.70 -5.33 -13.22
C LYS A 77 11.19 -5.60 -13.33
N PHE A 78 10.77 -6.15 -14.46
CA PHE A 78 9.37 -6.49 -14.71
C PHE A 78 8.79 -7.50 -13.70
N MET A 79 9.56 -8.51 -13.30
CA MET A 79 9.10 -9.50 -12.32
C MET A 79 8.87 -8.88 -10.92
N VAL A 80 9.67 -7.88 -10.55
CA VAL A 80 9.47 -7.13 -9.31
C VAL A 80 8.20 -6.28 -9.40
N LEU A 81 7.97 -5.62 -10.54
CA LEU A 81 6.73 -4.88 -10.81
C LEU A 81 5.49 -5.79 -10.73
N LEU A 82 5.53 -6.97 -11.36
CA LEU A 82 4.46 -7.96 -11.31
C LEU A 82 4.15 -8.36 -9.86
N SER A 83 5.19 -8.69 -9.08
CA SER A 83 5.02 -9.08 -7.67
C SER A 83 4.43 -7.95 -6.82
N GLN A 84 4.88 -6.71 -7.01
CA GLN A 84 4.30 -5.56 -6.30
C GLN A 84 2.82 -5.37 -6.66
N ARG A 85 2.49 -5.42 -7.94
CA ARG A 85 1.12 -5.19 -8.40
C ARG A 85 0.17 -6.30 -8.00
N ARG A 86 0.62 -7.57 -7.99
CA ARG A 86 -0.12 -8.69 -7.38
C ARG A 86 -0.50 -8.37 -5.94
N ARG A 87 0.49 -8.07 -5.08
CA ARG A 87 0.27 -7.74 -3.66
C ARG A 87 -0.71 -6.58 -3.49
N TRP A 88 -0.58 -5.54 -4.31
CA TRP A 88 -1.44 -4.37 -4.22
C TRP A 88 -2.87 -4.70 -4.62
N ILE A 89 -3.08 -5.39 -5.74
CA ILE A 89 -4.43 -5.73 -6.24
C ILE A 89 -5.12 -6.70 -5.28
N ASN A 90 -4.44 -7.78 -4.87
CA ASN A 90 -5.02 -8.80 -3.98
C ASN A 90 -5.46 -8.17 -2.65
N SER A 91 -4.57 -7.40 -2.01
CA SER A 91 -4.90 -6.73 -0.74
C SER A 91 -5.99 -5.66 -0.89
N THR A 92 -6.08 -4.96 -2.03
CA THR A 92 -7.12 -3.96 -2.27
C THR A 92 -8.52 -4.57 -2.21
N VAL A 93 -8.76 -5.75 -2.80
CA VAL A 93 -10.08 -6.40 -2.76
C VAL A 93 -10.53 -6.63 -1.33
N HIS A 94 -9.65 -7.20 -0.50
CA HIS A 94 -9.94 -7.49 0.91
C HIS A 94 -10.08 -6.22 1.76
N ASN A 95 -9.31 -5.18 1.45
CA ASN A 95 -9.39 -3.91 2.16
C ASN A 95 -10.69 -3.15 1.85
N LEU A 96 -11.08 -3.12 0.57
CA LEU A 96 -12.35 -2.54 0.14
C LEU A 96 -13.53 -3.26 0.79
N PHE A 97 -13.46 -4.60 0.93
CA PHE A 97 -14.48 -5.36 1.66
C PHE A 97 -14.64 -4.89 3.12
N GLU A 98 -13.55 -4.75 3.87
CA GLU A 98 -13.59 -4.20 5.24
C GLU A 98 -14.07 -2.75 5.27
N LEU A 99 -13.63 -1.93 4.30
CA LEU A 99 -13.96 -0.51 4.25
C LEU A 99 -15.44 -0.24 3.94
N VAL A 100 -16.08 -1.06 3.10
CA VAL A 100 -17.54 -0.99 2.84
C VAL A 100 -18.36 -1.21 4.11
N LEU A 101 -17.85 -1.98 5.08
CA LEU A 101 -18.54 -2.28 6.33
C LEU A 101 -18.43 -1.15 7.37
N VAL A 102 -17.67 -0.09 7.09
CA VAL A 102 -17.55 1.10 7.96
C VAL A 102 -18.78 2.00 7.78
N ARG A 103 -19.56 2.17 8.86
CA ARG A 103 -20.90 2.81 8.82
C ARG A 103 -20.87 4.33 8.91
N ASP A 104 -19.86 4.92 9.54
CA ASP A 104 -19.79 6.36 9.83
C ASP A 104 -19.01 7.16 8.75
N LEU A 105 -19.10 6.72 7.50
CA LEU A 105 -18.53 7.44 6.37
C LEU A 105 -19.48 8.57 5.92
N CYS A 106 -18.91 9.66 5.39
CA CYS A 106 -19.70 10.83 5.01
C CYS A 106 -20.55 10.60 3.74
N GLY A 107 -21.70 11.27 3.68
CA GLY A 107 -22.53 11.44 2.47
C GLY A 107 -23.95 10.92 2.62
N THR A 108 -24.74 11.01 1.54
CA THR A 108 -26.17 10.66 1.54
C THR A 108 -26.50 9.74 0.35
N PHE A 109 -27.12 8.59 0.62
CA PHE A 109 -27.59 7.63 -0.39
C PHE A 109 -26.53 7.31 -1.47
N CYS A 110 -26.84 7.42 -2.77
CA CYS A 110 -25.92 7.16 -3.89
C CYS A 110 -24.73 8.11 -3.98
N PHE A 111 -24.70 9.19 -3.19
CA PHE A 111 -23.55 10.09 -3.06
C PHE A 111 -22.83 9.89 -1.71
N SER A 112 -23.06 8.74 -1.06
CA SER A 112 -22.31 8.31 0.11
C SER A 112 -20.94 7.77 -0.31
N MET A 113 -19.90 8.09 0.48
CA MET A 113 -18.59 7.44 0.34
C MET A 113 -18.71 5.92 0.39
N GLN A 114 -19.58 5.40 1.26
CA GLN A 114 -19.80 3.95 1.37
C GLN A 114 -20.35 3.34 0.07
N PHE A 115 -21.23 4.07 -0.64
CA PHE A 115 -21.75 3.62 -1.94
C PHE A 115 -20.65 3.64 -3.02
N VAL A 116 -19.82 4.68 -3.06
CA VAL A 116 -18.69 4.77 -4.00
C VAL A 116 -17.71 3.61 -3.78
N ILE A 117 -17.35 3.32 -2.53
CA ILE A 117 -16.46 2.21 -2.18
C ILE A 117 -17.10 0.86 -2.56
N PHE A 118 -18.42 0.71 -2.37
CA PHE A 118 -19.13 -0.49 -2.81
C PHE A 118 -19.05 -0.69 -4.34
N ILE A 119 -19.29 0.36 -5.12
CA ILE A 119 -19.15 0.31 -6.59
C ILE A 119 -17.71 -0.03 -6.99
N GLU A 120 -16.71 0.52 -6.29
CA GLU A 120 -15.30 0.21 -6.54
C GLU A 120 -14.94 -1.24 -6.23
N LEU A 121 -15.49 -1.80 -5.13
CA LEU A 121 -15.35 -3.22 -4.80
C LEU A 121 -15.95 -4.11 -5.89
N VAL A 122 -17.19 -3.84 -6.30
CA VAL A 122 -17.87 -4.58 -7.37
C VAL A 122 -17.09 -4.46 -8.68
N GLY A 123 -16.65 -3.25 -9.05
CA GLY A 123 -15.86 -3.01 -10.25
C GLY A 123 -14.54 -3.80 -10.25
N THR A 124 -13.86 -3.88 -9.11
CA THR A 124 -12.64 -4.66 -8.95
C THR A 124 -12.90 -6.16 -9.11
N LEU A 125 -13.98 -6.68 -8.53
CA LEU A 125 -14.34 -8.11 -8.62
C LEU A 125 -14.79 -8.51 -10.04
N VAL A 126 -15.43 -7.61 -10.78
CA VAL A 126 -15.89 -7.85 -12.16
C VAL A 126 -14.76 -7.70 -13.18
N LEU A 127 -13.61 -7.11 -12.80
CA LEU A 127 -12.50 -6.83 -13.71
C LEU A 127 -12.02 -8.05 -14.53
N PRO A 128 -11.86 -9.27 -13.96
CA PRO A 128 -11.48 -10.45 -14.75
C PRO A 128 -12.51 -10.82 -15.83
N ALA A 129 -13.81 -10.65 -15.52
CA ALA A 129 -14.88 -10.88 -16.47
C ALA A 129 -14.89 -9.80 -17.57
N ALA A 130 -14.69 -8.53 -17.21
CA ALA A 130 -14.57 -7.43 -18.15
C ALA A 130 -13.40 -7.64 -19.14
N ILE A 131 -12.26 -8.13 -18.65
CA ILE A 131 -11.12 -8.51 -19.49
C ILE A 131 -11.50 -9.64 -20.46
N SER A 132 -12.15 -10.69 -19.95
CA SER A 132 -12.58 -11.84 -20.75
C SER A 132 -13.57 -11.45 -21.85
N PHE A 133 -14.55 -10.61 -21.52
CA PHE A 133 -15.52 -10.07 -22.49
C PHE A 133 -14.87 -9.16 -23.52
N THR A 134 -13.87 -8.37 -23.12
CA THR A 134 -13.12 -7.53 -24.07
C THR A 134 -12.41 -8.39 -25.12
N ILE A 135 -11.73 -9.46 -24.69
CA ILE A 135 -11.11 -10.42 -25.62
C ILE A 135 -12.15 -11.06 -26.53
N TYR A 136 -13.26 -11.52 -25.96
CA TYR A 136 -14.34 -12.15 -26.72
C TYR A 136 -14.89 -11.22 -27.81
N VAL A 137 -15.19 -9.96 -27.48
CA VAL A 137 -15.70 -8.97 -28.44
C VAL A 137 -14.69 -8.72 -29.55
N VAL A 138 -13.41 -8.58 -29.23
CA VAL A 138 -12.34 -8.38 -30.22
C VAL A 138 -12.25 -9.59 -31.16
N VAL A 139 -12.17 -10.82 -30.63
CA VAL A 139 -12.08 -12.04 -31.44
C VAL A 139 -13.34 -12.26 -32.28
N SER A 140 -14.53 -12.10 -31.68
CA SER A 140 -15.81 -12.24 -32.37
C SER A 140 -15.95 -11.25 -33.52
N SER A 141 -15.46 -10.02 -33.34
CA SER A 141 -15.47 -8.98 -34.37
C SER A 141 -14.54 -9.26 -35.55
N ILE A 142 -13.48 -10.05 -35.35
CA ILE A 142 -12.55 -10.48 -36.41
C ILE A 142 -13.14 -11.66 -37.19
N VAL A 143 -13.71 -12.64 -36.48
CA VAL A 143 -14.12 -13.93 -37.07
C VAL A 143 -15.51 -13.88 -37.71
N LYS A 144 -16.47 -13.20 -37.08
CA LYS A 144 -17.88 -13.23 -37.50
C LYS A 144 -18.25 -11.97 -38.27
N LYS A 145 -19.01 -12.13 -39.37
CA LYS A 145 -19.70 -11.04 -40.06
C LYS A 145 -21.21 -11.17 -39.82
N PRO A 146 -21.95 -10.08 -39.54
CA PRO A 146 -21.50 -8.68 -39.48
C PRO A 146 -20.74 -8.34 -38.19
N VAL A 147 -19.84 -7.35 -38.29
CA VAL A 147 -19.00 -6.89 -37.18
C VAL A 147 -19.87 -6.20 -36.11
N GLN A 148 -19.55 -6.43 -34.83
CA GLN A 148 -20.25 -5.80 -33.71
C GLN A 148 -19.75 -4.36 -33.49
N ILE A 149 -20.31 -3.41 -34.25
CA ILE A 149 -19.83 -2.01 -34.25
C ILE A 149 -20.06 -1.31 -32.90
N ILE A 150 -21.24 -1.48 -32.28
CA ILE A 150 -21.60 -0.76 -31.04
C ILE A 150 -20.61 -1.05 -29.90
N PRO A 151 -20.30 -2.33 -29.56
CA PRO A 151 -19.29 -2.64 -28.53
C PRO A 151 -17.90 -2.11 -28.85
N LEU A 152 -17.47 -2.14 -30.11
CA LEU A 152 -16.15 -1.64 -30.51
C LEU A 152 -16.01 -0.13 -30.37
N VAL A 153 -17.05 0.63 -30.75
CA VAL A 153 -17.07 2.09 -30.56
C VAL A 153 -17.03 2.41 -29.07
N LEU A 154 -17.83 1.72 -28.25
CA LEU A 154 -17.83 1.94 -26.80
C LEU A 154 -16.47 1.61 -26.17
N LEU A 155 -15.83 0.49 -26.55
CA LEU A 155 -14.49 0.12 -26.11
C LEU A 155 -13.45 1.18 -26.49
N GLY A 156 -13.52 1.67 -27.73
CA GLY A 156 -12.64 2.73 -28.24
C GLY A 156 -12.81 4.04 -27.47
N LEU A 157 -14.04 4.41 -27.11
CA LEU A 157 -14.30 5.59 -26.29
C LEU A 157 -13.78 5.42 -24.86
N ILE A 158 -14.04 4.28 -24.21
CA ILE A 158 -13.62 4.04 -22.82
C ILE A 158 -12.09 4.06 -22.69
N LEU A 159 -11.37 3.40 -23.60
CA LEU A 159 -9.91 3.34 -23.55
C LEU A 159 -9.24 4.59 -24.15
N GLY A 160 -9.86 5.19 -25.17
CA GLY A 160 -9.28 6.30 -25.94
C GLY A 160 -9.53 7.69 -25.33
N LEU A 161 -10.67 7.92 -24.69
CA LEU A 161 -11.06 9.23 -24.17
C LEU A 161 -10.07 9.78 -23.11
N PRO A 162 -9.57 8.97 -22.14
CA PRO A 162 -8.52 9.43 -21.23
C PRO A 162 -7.24 9.84 -21.97
N GLY A 163 -6.87 9.11 -23.03
CA GLY A 163 -5.74 9.45 -23.88
C GLY A 163 -5.91 10.79 -24.57
N VAL A 164 -7.08 11.05 -25.16
CA VAL A 164 -7.40 12.32 -25.81
C VAL A 164 -7.35 13.49 -24.82
N LEU A 165 -7.89 13.33 -23.61
CA LEU A 165 -7.83 14.37 -22.57
C LEU A 165 -6.38 14.73 -22.21
N ILE A 166 -5.50 13.73 -22.11
CA ILE A 166 -4.08 13.95 -21.82
C ILE A 166 -3.39 14.70 -22.97
N VAL A 167 -3.65 14.32 -24.23
CA VAL A 167 -3.08 14.99 -25.42
C VAL A 167 -3.43 16.48 -25.40
N VAL A 168 -4.71 16.80 -25.18
CA VAL A 168 -5.21 18.18 -25.19
C VAL A 168 -4.65 19.00 -24.02
N THR A 169 -4.39 18.36 -22.87
CA THR A 169 -3.87 19.03 -21.66
C THR A 169 -2.33 19.13 -21.66
N ALA A 170 -1.63 18.35 -22.48
CA ALA A 170 -0.17 18.32 -22.51
C ALA A 170 0.40 19.50 -23.31
N HIS A 171 1.04 20.45 -22.61
CA HIS A 171 1.60 21.66 -23.21
C HIS A 171 3.07 21.53 -23.66
N ARG A 172 3.70 20.34 -23.51
CA ARG A 172 5.09 20.10 -23.93
C ARG A 172 5.20 18.83 -24.76
N LEU A 173 5.92 18.92 -25.89
CA LEU A 173 6.12 17.80 -26.83
C LEU A 173 6.80 16.57 -26.19
N VAL A 174 7.63 16.76 -25.16
CA VAL A 174 8.25 15.64 -24.42
C VAL A 174 7.19 14.72 -23.80
N TYR A 175 6.07 15.27 -23.34
CA TYR A 175 4.97 14.46 -22.78
C TYR A 175 4.27 13.63 -23.86
N VAL A 176 4.26 14.08 -25.13
CA VAL A 176 3.70 13.32 -26.26
C VAL A 176 4.53 12.06 -26.52
N LEU A 177 5.86 12.13 -26.46
CA LEU A 177 6.73 10.96 -26.59
C LEU A 177 6.48 9.93 -25.47
N TRP A 178 6.44 10.40 -24.22
CA TRP A 178 6.14 9.54 -23.07
C TRP A 178 4.73 8.94 -23.13
N MET A 179 3.78 9.67 -23.71
CA MET A 179 2.42 9.18 -23.92
C MET A 179 2.36 8.03 -24.93
N ILE A 180 3.18 8.03 -25.97
CA ILE A 180 3.28 6.87 -26.89
C ILE A 180 3.74 5.62 -26.11
N ILE A 181 4.78 5.75 -25.28
CA ILE A 181 5.25 4.67 -24.41
C ILE A 181 4.13 4.21 -23.46
N TYR A 182 3.41 5.16 -22.87
CA TYR A 182 2.27 4.86 -21.99
C TYR A 182 1.17 4.07 -22.72
N ILE A 183 0.78 4.48 -23.93
CA ILE A 183 -0.24 3.78 -24.73
C ILE A 183 0.20 2.33 -25.02
N PHE A 184 1.46 2.11 -25.41
CA PHE A 184 1.99 0.76 -25.61
C PHE A 184 2.06 -0.06 -24.32
N SER A 185 2.14 0.59 -23.16
CA SER A 185 2.09 -0.07 -21.86
C SER A 185 0.67 -0.39 -21.38
N LEU A 186 -0.38 0.23 -21.95
CA LEU A 186 -1.77 0.03 -21.52
C LEU A 186 -2.22 -1.44 -21.52
N PRO A 187 -1.86 -2.29 -22.50
CA PRO A 187 -2.16 -3.72 -22.43
C PRO A 187 -1.52 -4.38 -21.22
N VAL A 188 -0.28 -4.01 -20.86
CA VAL A 188 0.36 -4.55 -19.66
C VAL A 188 -0.41 -4.15 -18.41
N TRP A 189 -0.83 -2.88 -18.32
CA TRP A 189 -1.58 -2.33 -17.18
C TRP A 189 -2.99 -2.89 -17.02
N ASN A 190 -3.73 -3.06 -18.13
CA ASN A 190 -5.14 -3.44 -18.11
C ASN A 190 -5.35 -4.96 -18.25
N PHE A 191 -4.35 -5.69 -18.75
CA PHE A 191 -4.47 -7.13 -19.01
C PHE A 191 -3.48 -7.95 -18.18
N VAL A 192 -2.18 -7.76 -18.40
CA VAL A 192 -1.16 -8.65 -17.83
C VAL A 192 -1.12 -8.56 -16.30
N LEU A 193 -1.07 -7.34 -15.75
CA LEU A 193 -0.98 -7.14 -14.30
C LEU A 193 -2.23 -7.63 -13.55
N PRO A 194 -3.47 -7.27 -13.95
CA PRO A 194 -4.66 -7.78 -13.27
C PRO A 194 -4.81 -9.29 -13.42
N MET A 195 -4.63 -9.85 -14.63
CA MET A 195 -4.76 -11.29 -14.85
C MET A 195 -3.78 -12.08 -13.98
N TYR A 196 -2.52 -11.64 -13.91
CA TYR A 196 -1.53 -12.29 -13.05
C TYR A 196 -1.92 -12.20 -11.56
N ALA A 197 -2.42 -11.06 -11.10
CA ALA A 197 -2.84 -10.87 -9.72
C ALA A 197 -3.98 -11.83 -9.33
N PHE A 198 -5.03 -11.90 -10.16
CA PHE A 198 -6.16 -12.81 -9.95
C PHE A 198 -5.80 -14.28 -10.13
N TRP A 199 -4.83 -14.62 -11.00
CA TRP A 199 -4.33 -15.99 -11.13
C TRP A 199 -3.52 -16.43 -9.91
N LYS A 200 -2.81 -15.50 -9.27
CA LYS A 200 -1.98 -15.72 -8.07
C LYS A 200 -2.61 -15.06 -6.85
N PHE A 201 -3.92 -15.22 -6.68
CA PHE A 201 -4.67 -14.56 -5.62
C PHE A 201 -4.36 -15.13 -4.22
N ASP A 202 -3.88 -16.37 -4.18
CA ASP A 202 -3.45 -17.14 -3.01
C ASP A 202 -1.94 -17.05 -2.72
N ASP A 203 -1.19 -16.28 -3.50
CA ASP A 203 0.26 -16.13 -3.32
C ASP A 203 0.60 -14.97 -2.36
N PHE A 204 1.08 -15.34 -1.18
CA PHE A 204 1.46 -14.42 -0.09
C PHE A 204 2.94 -14.08 -0.03
N SER A 205 3.74 -14.46 -1.04
CA SER A 205 5.14 -14.06 -1.12
C SER A 205 5.26 -12.53 -1.29
N TRP A 206 6.30 -11.94 -0.71
CA TRP A 206 6.66 -10.54 -0.96
C TRP A 206 7.55 -10.35 -2.20
N GLY A 207 7.99 -11.47 -2.80
CA GLY A 207 8.93 -11.49 -3.91
C GLY A 207 10.30 -10.93 -3.53
N ASP A 208 11.06 -10.51 -4.54
CA ASP A 208 12.41 -9.93 -4.35
C ASP A 208 12.40 -8.55 -3.65
N THR A 209 11.23 -7.98 -3.34
CA THR A 209 11.09 -6.60 -2.83
C THR A 209 11.57 -6.40 -1.38
N ARG A 210 11.83 -7.48 -0.63
CA ARG A 210 12.29 -7.45 0.77
C ARG A 210 13.42 -8.44 1.06
N LYS A 211 14.07 -9.02 0.04
CA LYS A 211 15.20 -9.90 0.28
C LYS A 211 16.40 -9.08 0.75
N THR A 212 16.77 -9.26 2.01
CA THR A 212 18.14 -9.00 2.46
C THR A 212 19.06 -10.00 1.73
N ASP A 213 20.24 -9.55 1.28
CA ASP A 213 21.16 -10.39 0.52
C ASP A 213 21.39 -11.74 1.22
N GLY A 214 20.98 -12.83 0.57
CA GLY A 214 21.22 -14.21 1.02
C GLY A 214 19.99 -15.03 1.44
N GLU A 215 18.82 -14.45 1.69
CA GLU A 215 17.64 -15.22 2.11
C GLU A 215 16.69 -15.60 0.96
N LYS A 216 16.39 -16.90 0.85
CA LYS A 216 15.25 -17.38 0.06
C LYS A 216 13.97 -17.06 0.83
N ASP A 217 13.11 -16.22 0.26
CA ASP A 217 11.78 -15.88 0.79
C ASP A 217 11.01 -17.17 1.13
N LYS A 218 10.87 -17.48 2.43
CA LYS A 218 10.04 -18.60 2.89
C LYS A 218 8.55 -18.21 2.99
N GLY A 219 8.18 -16.99 2.60
CA GLY A 219 6.84 -16.45 2.79
C GLY A 219 6.53 -16.24 4.28
N HIS A 220 5.71 -15.24 4.59
CA HIS A 220 5.33 -14.92 5.97
C HIS A 220 4.40 -15.96 6.64
N GLY A 221 4.18 -17.12 6.02
CA GLY A 221 3.35 -18.20 6.56
C GLY A 221 4.09 -19.53 6.78
N GLY A 222 5.42 -19.59 6.58
CA GLY A 222 6.19 -20.83 6.68
C GLY A 222 6.87 -21.08 8.03
N ALA A 223 6.75 -20.15 8.98
CA ALA A 223 7.28 -20.33 10.35
C ALA A 223 6.16 -20.85 11.26
N GLU A 224 5.90 -22.15 11.21
CA GLU A 224 5.08 -22.82 12.23
C GLU A 224 5.92 -22.93 13.51
N GLY A 225 5.42 -22.40 14.63
CA GLY A 225 6.09 -22.46 15.92
C GLY A 225 5.44 -21.57 16.98
N GLU A 226 5.67 -21.90 18.25
CA GLU A 226 5.26 -21.05 19.38
C GLU A 226 6.19 -19.83 19.45
N PHE A 227 5.62 -18.64 19.56
CA PHE A 227 6.39 -17.40 19.59
C PHE A 227 7.23 -17.31 20.88
N ASP A 228 8.55 -17.42 20.74
CA ASP A 228 9.49 -17.28 21.86
C ASP A 228 9.66 -15.81 22.25
N SER A 229 8.84 -15.36 23.21
CA SER A 229 8.88 -14.00 23.75
C SER A 229 10.22 -13.61 24.39
N THR A 230 11.10 -14.57 24.72
CA THR A 230 12.41 -14.29 25.34
C THR A 230 13.41 -13.65 24.36
N GLN A 231 13.16 -13.76 23.06
CA GLN A 231 13.97 -13.10 22.02
C GLN A 231 13.71 -11.59 21.97
N ILE A 232 12.55 -11.11 22.43
CA ILE A 232 12.25 -9.69 22.49
C ILE A 232 12.83 -9.11 23.79
N THR A 233 13.90 -8.33 23.65
CA THR A 233 14.43 -7.54 24.75
C THR A 233 13.49 -6.37 25.07
N MET A 234 12.63 -6.53 26.08
CA MET A 234 11.76 -5.47 26.58
C MET A 234 12.58 -4.42 27.35
N LYS A 235 12.97 -3.34 26.67
CA LYS A 235 13.66 -2.18 27.27
C LYS A 235 12.85 -0.91 27.05
N ARG A 236 12.86 0.01 28.02
CA ARG A 236 12.30 1.35 27.79
C ARG A 236 13.22 2.10 26.81
N TRP A 237 12.63 2.98 26.01
CA TRP A 237 13.38 3.79 25.03
C TRP A 237 14.59 4.51 25.65
N ARG A 238 14.44 5.05 26.85
CA ARG A 238 15.52 5.75 27.57
C ARG A 238 16.71 4.84 27.84
N ASP A 239 16.47 3.58 28.22
CA ASP A 239 17.51 2.61 28.52
C ASP A 239 18.25 2.20 27.24
N PHE A 240 17.49 1.99 26.15
CA PHE A 240 18.04 1.70 24.83
C PHE A 240 18.91 2.83 24.29
N GLU A 241 18.45 4.08 24.41
CA GLU A 241 19.22 5.25 23.97
C GLU A 241 20.48 5.45 24.81
N THR A 242 20.38 5.29 26.13
CA THR A 242 21.53 5.39 27.04
C THR A 242 22.59 4.35 26.69
N GLU A 243 22.18 3.11 26.42
CA GLU A 243 23.09 2.04 26.03
C GLU A 243 23.70 2.27 24.64
N ARG A 244 22.91 2.72 23.67
CA ARG A 244 23.41 3.10 22.34
C ARG A 244 24.46 4.21 22.44
N ARG A 245 24.17 5.27 23.21
CA ARG A 245 25.12 6.37 23.45
C ARG A 245 26.39 5.86 24.12
N ARG A 246 26.28 5.03 25.16
CA ARG A 246 27.43 4.39 25.83
C ARG A 246 28.29 3.56 24.88
N ARG A 247 27.67 2.73 24.04
CA ARG A 247 28.37 1.93 23.01
C ARG A 247 29.05 2.82 21.97
N MET A 248 28.41 3.90 21.54
CA MET A 248 29.01 4.87 20.60
C MET A 248 30.19 5.63 21.22
N SER A 249 30.08 6.04 22.49
CA SER A 249 31.19 6.69 23.20
C SER A 249 32.34 5.73 23.53
N ALA A 250 32.06 4.44 23.72
CA ALA A 250 33.09 3.41 23.90
C ALA A 250 33.78 3.01 22.58
N ALA A 251 33.14 3.27 21.43
CA ALA A 251 33.66 2.95 20.10
C ALA A 251 34.55 4.07 19.50
N TRP A 252 34.68 5.22 20.16
CA TRP A 252 35.67 6.24 19.80
C TRP A 252 36.97 5.97 20.58
N PRO A 253 38.09 5.63 19.90
CA PRO A 253 39.38 5.63 20.56
C PRO A 253 39.68 7.06 20.99
N GLN A 254 39.95 7.27 22.29
CA GLN A 254 40.48 8.55 22.76
C GLN A 254 41.79 8.81 22.01
N ALA A 255 41.80 9.83 21.14
CA ALA A 255 43.03 10.35 20.57
C ALA A 255 43.93 10.82 21.73
N PRO A 256 45.23 10.49 21.75
CA PRO A 256 46.11 10.88 22.84
C PRO A 256 46.22 12.41 22.89
N MET A 257 45.85 13.00 24.03
CA MET A 257 46.08 14.41 24.30
C MET A 257 47.58 14.67 24.41
N ASN A 258 48.19 15.17 23.34
CA ASN A 258 49.52 15.77 23.43
C ASN A 258 49.36 17.16 24.05
N GLY A 259 49.96 17.35 25.22
CA GLY A 259 49.95 18.60 25.95
C GLY A 259 50.61 19.72 25.16
N TYR A 260 49.94 20.86 25.10
CA TYR A 260 50.57 22.14 24.83
C TYR A 260 50.34 23.04 26.04
N SER A 261 51.46 23.44 26.62
CA SER A 261 51.62 24.30 27.79
C SER A 261 50.98 25.67 27.57
N HIS A 262 50.34 26.15 28.63
CA HIS A 262 49.92 27.53 28.86
C HIS A 262 51.01 28.52 28.44
N HIS A 263 50.64 29.53 27.67
CA HIS A 263 51.28 30.84 27.74
C HIS A 263 50.17 31.88 27.93
N ASP A 264 50.08 32.37 29.17
CA ASP A 264 49.20 33.45 29.55
C ASP A 264 49.65 34.76 28.90
N MET A 265 48.68 35.61 28.56
CA MET A 265 48.90 37.04 28.40
C MET A 265 47.83 37.76 29.20
N TYR A 266 48.31 38.49 30.22
CA TYR A 266 47.68 39.35 31.23
C TYR A 266 47.20 38.69 32.52
#